data_AF-A0A0S8G7P5-F1
#
_entry.id   AF-A0A0S8G7P5-F1
#
_cell.length_a   1.000
_cell.length_b   1.000
_cell.length_c   1.000
_cell.angle_alpha   90.00
_cell.angle_beta   90.00
_cell.angle_gamma   90.00
#
_symmetry.space_group_name_H-M   'P 1'
#
loop_
_entity.id
_entity.type
_entity.pdbx_description
1 polymer ?
#
loop_
_entity_poly.entity_id
_entity_poly.type
_entity_poly.pdbx_seq_one_letter_code
_entity_poly.pdbx_strand_id
1 'polypeptide(L)'
;MMAQGGRLIVMAMVGCAAGIFLLGGLYPASSYVTENVFLIVIDGVRNTEAFDDTTHTNIPHLWNDLRPLGTIYSNFYNTGTTITTGAHLAMLSGVRSGLPHCIARGDDPLAFECYRKELGIPQEQIWLFDNNPDGFIGMDYSTHPAYGEEYASSSYHAYPRSDMHVARALAQAMDQYHPSLVLVNLFEVDRMGHQENWEGYLEAIRRADAIVYRIWKKIQADTTFNPAFRDTTYRDKTTLIVTTDHGRRDDMHGGFKNHSMRDRGCRDLMFLAVGPDIKADTVIETRGDQIDIGSTIAELLGFSLPLAQGRVLDEMLIVPPGKDESNGEVESRAVSSGWHPGPNRSLMDEVRVTDTDAMSRDPS
;
A
#
# COMPACT_ATOMS: atom_id res chain seq x y z
N MET A 1 8.14 -93.40 8.32
CA MET A 1 6.73 -93.20 8.70
C MET A 1 6.64 -91.98 9.58
N MET A 2 5.75 -91.03 9.22
CA MET A 2 5.09 -89.92 9.95
C MET A 2 5.63 -89.54 11.35
N ALA A 3 5.79 -88.28 11.74
CA ALA A 3 4.75 -87.24 11.81
C ALA A 3 5.40 -85.82 11.91
N GLN A 4 5.01 -84.88 11.05
CA GLN A 4 4.12 -83.73 11.31
C GLN A 4 4.53 -82.81 12.46
N GLY A 5 5.15 -81.67 12.11
CA GLY A 5 5.20 -80.46 12.92
C GLY A 5 4.33 -79.38 12.28
N GLY A 6 3.23 -79.01 12.93
CA GLY A 6 2.41 -77.87 12.56
C GLY A 6 3.01 -76.58 13.12
N ARG A 7 3.23 -75.58 12.25
CA ARG A 7 3.45 -74.19 12.66
C ARG A 7 2.44 -73.29 11.97
N LEU A 8 1.69 -72.58 12.80
CA LEU A 8 0.69 -71.58 12.51
C LEU A 8 1.32 -70.40 11.76
N ILE A 9 0.82 -70.07 10.57
CA ILE A 9 1.20 -68.86 9.83
C ILE A 9 0.25 -67.75 10.29
N VAL A 10 0.76 -66.78 11.05
CA VAL A 10 0.10 -65.50 11.28
C VAL A 10 0.55 -64.56 10.16
N MET A 11 -0.36 -64.28 9.23
CA MET A 11 -0.14 -63.34 8.13
C MET A 11 -0.35 -61.93 8.65
N ALA A 12 0.73 -61.21 8.96
CA ALA A 12 0.67 -59.79 9.28
C ALA A 12 0.44 -59.00 7.98
N MET A 13 -0.76 -58.43 7.81
CA MET A 13 -1.02 -57.44 6.78
C MET A 13 -0.29 -56.15 7.14
N VAL A 14 0.83 -55.88 6.47
CA VAL A 14 1.44 -54.56 6.45
C VAL A 14 0.64 -53.71 5.47
N GLY A 15 -0.26 -52.87 6.00
CA GLY A 15 -0.92 -51.84 5.23
C GLY A 15 0.08 -50.75 4.86
N CYS A 16 0.43 -50.65 3.58
CA CYS A 16 1.09 -49.47 3.04
C CYS A 16 0.10 -48.30 3.10
N ALA A 17 0.21 -47.46 4.14
CA ALA A 17 -0.36 -46.13 4.11
C ALA A 17 0.48 -45.30 3.12
N ALA A 18 0.01 -45.22 1.88
CA ALA A 18 0.50 -44.24 0.91
C ALA A 18 0.12 -42.85 1.45
N GLY A 19 1.09 -42.20 2.09
CA GLY A 19 0.98 -40.79 2.44
C GLY A 19 0.84 -39.99 1.15
N ILE A 20 -0.36 -39.46 0.91
CA ILE A 20 -0.59 -38.42 -0.07
C ILE A 20 0.12 -37.18 0.49
N PHE A 21 1.37 -36.97 0.09
CA PHE A 21 1.98 -35.66 0.16
C PHE A 21 1.16 -34.77 -0.78
N LEU A 22 0.30 -33.94 -0.18
CA LEU A 22 -0.24 -32.77 -0.86
C LEU A 22 0.96 -31.99 -1.39
N LEU A 23 1.08 -31.93 -2.72
CA LEU A 23 1.96 -31.02 -3.43
C LEU A 23 1.54 -29.60 -3.05
N GLY A 24 2.05 -29.09 -1.94
CA GLY A 24 2.12 -27.65 -1.72
C GLY A 24 2.89 -27.07 -2.89
N GLY A 25 2.26 -26.17 -3.64
CA GLY A 25 2.90 -25.50 -4.76
C GLY A 25 4.24 -24.94 -4.29
N LEU A 26 5.33 -25.43 -4.88
CA LEU A 26 6.65 -24.84 -4.72
C LEU A 26 6.62 -23.51 -5.46
N TYR A 27 6.18 -22.44 -4.77
CA TYR A 27 6.49 -21.10 -5.23
C TYR A 27 7.99 -20.91 -5.10
N PRO A 28 8.68 -20.46 -6.17
CA PRO A 28 10.09 -20.17 -6.07
C PRO A 28 10.28 -19.09 -4.99
N ALA A 29 11.31 -19.27 -4.16
CA ALA A 29 11.67 -18.26 -3.17
C ALA A 29 11.83 -16.89 -3.86
N SER A 30 11.33 -15.84 -3.21
CA SER A 30 11.43 -14.47 -3.72
C SER A 30 12.87 -14.16 -4.16
N SER A 31 13.03 -13.58 -5.35
CA SER A 31 14.33 -13.14 -5.87
C SER A 31 14.78 -11.79 -5.31
N TYR A 32 13.95 -11.14 -4.49
CA TYR A 32 14.21 -9.84 -3.88
C TYR A 32 15.03 -9.98 -2.59
N VAL A 33 15.77 -8.93 -2.24
CA VAL A 33 16.46 -8.81 -0.94
C VAL A 33 15.46 -8.54 0.19
N THR A 34 14.31 -7.95 -0.13
CA THR A 34 13.23 -7.64 0.78
C THR A 34 12.72 -8.89 1.48
N GLU A 35 12.91 -8.95 2.80
CA GLU A 35 12.36 -9.96 3.70
C GLU A 35 11.19 -9.41 4.53
N ASN A 36 11.06 -8.07 4.63
CA ASN A 36 10.02 -7.42 5.40
C ASN A 36 9.38 -6.27 4.63
N VAL A 37 8.07 -6.10 4.77
CA VAL A 37 7.35 -4.95 4.21
C VAL A 37 6.56 -4.21 5.29
N PHE A 38 6.79 -2.90 5.37
CA PHE A 38 6.10 -1.99 6.27
C PHE A 38 5.28 -1.02 5.41
N LEU A 39 3.95 -1.11 5.46
CA LEU A 39 3.02 -0.18 4.84
C LEU A 39 2.53 0.80 5.90
N ILE A 40 2.91 2.08 5.78
CA ILE A 40 2.43 3.16 6.64
C ILE A 40 1.47 4.04 5.85
N VAL A 41 0.24 4.12 6.34
CA VAL A 41 -0.81 4.97 5.79
C VAL A 41 -1.00 6.17 6.71
N ILE A 42 -0.88 7.37 6.14
CA ILE A 42 -1.23 8.61 6.83
C ILE A 42 -2.66 8.98 6.41
N ASP A 43 -3.62 8.71 7.28
CA ASP A 43 -5.06 8.75 7.00
C ASP A 43 -5.51 10.17 6.62
N GLY A 44 -6.13 10.33 5.46
CA GLY A 44 -6.78 11.59 5.07
C GLY A 44 -5.84 12.77 4.79
N VAL A 45 -4.60 12.54 4.32
CA VAL A 45 -3.70 13.62 3.89
C VAL A 45 -4.07 14.07 2.48
N ARG A 46 -4.33 15.36 2.27
CA ARG A 46 -4.39 15.91 0.91
C ARG A 46 -3.01 15.96 0.29
N ASN A 47 -2.91 15.53 -0.97
CA ASN A 47 -1.64 15.59 -1.68
C ASN A 47 -1.11 17.04 -1.84
N THR A 48 -2.01 18.03 -1.91
CA THR A 48 -1.68 19.47 -1.97
C THR A 48 -1.01 20.02 -0.72
N GLU A 49 -1.14 19.33 0.42
CA GLU A 49 -0.44 19.65 1.67
C GLU A 49 0.79 18.74 1.90
N ALA A 50 1.06 17.83 0.95
CA ALA A 50 2.15 16.86 0.97
C ALA A 50 3.02 16.95 -0.29
N PHE A 51 2.91 16.03 -1.24
CA PHE A 51 3.87 15.92 -2.35
C PHE A 51 3.67 16.99 -3.43
N ASP A 52 2.45 17.49 -3.59
CA ASP A 52 2.14 18.57 -4.53
C ASP A 52 2.40 19.97 -3.94
N ASP A 53 2.69 20.07 -2.63
CA ASP A 53 3.18 21.32 -2.02
C ASP A 53 4.60 21.60 -2.53
N THR A 54 4.78 22.60 -3.39
CA THR A 54 6.10 22.98 -3.94
C THR A 54 7.16 23.33 -2.88
N THR A 55 6.76 23.61 -1.65
CA THR A 55 7.67 23.92 -0.54
C THR A 55 7.92 22.74 0.39
N HIS A 56 7.09 21.69 0.30
CA HIS A 56 7.14 20.47 1.11
C HIS A 56 7.27 20.72 2.62
N THR A 57 6.71 21.84 3.11
CA THR A 57 7.00 22.31 4.49
C THR A 57 6.45 21.39 5.57
N ASN A 58 5.38 20.65 5.25
CA ASN A 58 4.70 19.78 6.21
C ASN A 58 5.30 18.37 6.25
N ILE A 59 6.11 18.01 5.25
CA ILE A 59 6.67 16.66 5.10
C ILE A 59 8.19 16.68 4.85
N PRO A 60 8.97 17.43 5.66
CA PRO A 60 10.39 17.62 5.40
C PRO A 60 11.17 16.31 5.41
N HIS A 61 10.78 15.29 6.20
CA HIS A 61 11.49 14.03 6.25
C HIS A 61 11.13 13.10 5.08
N LEU A 62 9.84 12.97 4.75
CA LEU A 62 9.43 12.22 3.56
C LEU A 62 10.10 12.80 2.32
N TRP A 63 10.12 14.14 2.17
CA TRP A 63 10.65 14.80 0.98
C TRP A 63 12.17 14.89 0.92
N ASN A 64 12.84 15.32 2.00
CA ASN A 64 14.28 15.58 1.95
C ASN A 64 15.13 14.38 2.38
N ASP A 65 14.63 13.53 3.28
CA ASP A 65 15.40 12.43 3.83
C ASP A 65 15.07 11.08 3.15
N LEU A 66 13.79 10.78 2.91
CA LEU A 66 13.38 9.46 2.38
C LEU A 66 13.24 9.41 0.87
N ARG A 67 12.63 10.43 0.23
CA ARG A 67 12.46 10.48 -1.23
C ARG A 67 13.77 10.24 -2.00
N PRO A 68 14.93 10.84 -1.65
CA PRO A 68 16.18 10.56 -2.38
C PRO A 68 16.64 9.10 -2.27
N LEU A 69 16.19 8.36 -1.25
CA LEU A 69 16.54 6.96 -1.04
C LEU A 69 15.62 5.99 -1.81
N GLY A 70 14.59 6.48 -2.48
CA GLY A 70 13.58 5.61 -3.08
C GLY A 70 12.85 6.21 -4.27
N THR A 71 11.64 5.70 -4.49
CA THR A 71 10.80 6.04 -5.63
C THR A 71 9.50 6.68 -5.17
N ILE A 72 9.10 7.75 -5.85
CA ILE A 72 7.76 8.32 -5.73
C ILE A 72 6.95 8.10 -7.00
N TYR A 73 5.63 7.96 -6.84
CA TYR A 73 4.70 8.05 -7.98
C TYR A 73 4.05 9.44 -7.96
N SER A 74 4.24 10.21 -9.04
CA SER A 74 3.57 11.51 -9.21
C SER A 74 2.12 11.37 -9.69
N ASN A 75 1.68 10.15 -9.99
CA ASN A 75 0.41 9.82 -10.61
C ASN A 75 -0.26 8.63 -9.91
N PHE A 76 -0.43 8.72 -8.59
CA PHE A 76 -0.98 7.65 -7.74
C PHE A 76 -2.38 8.01 -7.22
N TYR A 77 -3.31 7.03 -7.23
CA TYR A 77 -4.72 7.32 -6.96
C TYR A 77 -5.44 6.30 -6.08
N ASN A 78 -6.48 6.76 -5.40
CA ASN A 78 -7.63 5.93 -5.02
C ASN A 78 -8.73 6.12 -6.07
N THR A 79 -8.92 5.16 -6.96
CA THR A 79 -10.07 5.20 -7.90
C THR A 79 -11.32 4.46 -7.42
N GLY A 80 -11.25 3.85 -6.24
CA GLY A 80 -12.39 3.27 -5.54
C GLY A 80 -13.19 4.32 -4.77
N THR A 81 -13.68 3.88 -3.62
CA THR A 81 -14.35 4.73 -2.63
C THR A 81 -13.28 5.38 -1.76
N THR A 82 -13.28 6.71 -1.67
CA THR A 82 -12.33 7.49 -0.87
C THR A 82 -12.81 7.57 0.58
N ILE A 83 -12.89 6.39 1.21
CA ILE A 83 -13.32 6.15 2.58
C ILE A 83 -12.32 5.19 3.21
N THR A 84 -11.91 5.46 4.45
CA THR A 84 -10.87 4.71 5.17
C THR A 84 -11.04 3.20 5.10
N THR A 85 -12.23 2.67 5.42
CA THR A 85 -12.45 1.22 5.47
C THR A 85 -12.28 0.57 4.10
N GLY A 86 -12.93 1.12 3.08
CA GLY A 86 -12.84 0.58 1.72
C GLY A 86 -11.43 0.70 1.12
N ALA A 87 -10.73 1.80 1.40
CA ALA A 87 -9.38 2.05 0.92
C ALA A 87 -8.36 1.09 1.52
N HIS A 88 -8.39 0.87 2.83
CA HIS A 88 -7.47 -0.05 3.51
C HIS A 88 -7.68 -1.51 3.09
N LEU A 89 -8.94 -1.95 3.00
CA LEU A 89 -9.24 -3.27 2.46
C LEU A 89 -8.74 -3.40 1.02
N ALA A 90 -8.90 -2.36 0.19
CA ALA A 90 -8.43 -2.37 -1.18
C ALA A 90 -6.89 -2.44 -1.30
N MET A 91 -6.16 -1.76 -0.42
CA MET A 91 -4.70 -1.87 -0.35
C MET A 91 -4.25 -3.28 0.05
N LEU A 92 -4.96 -3.93 0.98
CA LEU A 92 -4.61 -5.25 1.51
C LEU A 92 -5.03 -6.42 0.61
N SER A 93 -6.18 -6.34 -0.06
CA SER A 93 -6.69 -7.42 -0.92
C SER A 93 -6.35 -7.23 -2.40
N GLY A 94 -5.97 -6.01 -2.80
CA GLY A 94 -5.86 -5.61 -4.20
C GLY A 94 -7.21 -5.56 -4.92
N VAL A 95 -8.33 -5.57 -4.20
CA VAL A 95 -9.70 -5.54 -4.74
C VAL A 95 -10.42 -4.29 -4.26
N ARG A 96 -11.08 -3.58 -5.17
CA ARG A 96 -11.86 -2.39 -4.78
C ARG A 96 -13.01 -2.77 -3.85
N SER A 97 -12.96 -2.29 -2.62
CA SER A 97 -14.05 -2.46 -1.66
C SER A 97 -15.06 -1.29 -1.74
N GLY A 98 -16.34 -1.65 -1.76
CA GLY A 98 -17.46 -0.72 -1.63
C GLY A 98 -17.98 -0.57 -0.20
N LEU A 99 -17.30 -1.17 0.79
CA LEU A 99 -17.77 -1.15 2.17
C LEU A 99 -17.78 0.28 2.73
N PRO A 100 -18.86 0.68 3.43
CA PRO A 100 -18.92 1.97 4.10
C PRO A 100 -17.93 2.03 5.27
N HIS A 101 -17.72 3.22 5.82
CA HIS A 101 -16.95 3.37 7.06
C HIS A 101 -17.75 2.82 8.25
N CYS A 102 -17.44 1.59 8.65
CA CYS A 102 -17.96 0.96 9.84
C CYS A 102 -17.06 -0.23 10.22
N ILE A 103 -17.34 -0.81 11.39
CA ILE A 103 -16.85 -2.12 11.78
C ILE A 103 -17.45 -3.14 10.83
N ALA A 104 -16.72 -3.44 9.75
CA ALA A 104 -17.12 -4.39 8.73
C ALA A 104 -15.89 -5.14 8.21
N ARG A 105 -16.11 -6.42 7.91
CA ARG A 105 -15.09 -7.33 7.40
C ARG A 105 -15.29 -7.52 5.90
N GLY A 106 -14.21 -7.43 5.12
CA GLY A 106 -14.23 -7.77 3.70
C GLY A 106 -14.44 -9.26 3.46
N ASP A 107 -14.91 -9.62 2.28
CA ASP A 107 -15.02 -11.01 1.80
C ASP A 107 -13.85 -11.43 0.91
N ASP A 108 -13.05 -10.48 0.43
CA ASP A 108 -11.81 -10.76 -0.29
C ASP A 108 -10.66 -11.11 0.68
N PRO A 109 -9.85 -12.14 0.39
CA PRO A 109 -8.67 -12.47 1.17
C PRO A 109 -7.69 -11.31 1.26
N LEU A 110 -7.19 -11.05 2.45
CA LEU A 110 -6.20 -10.01 2.70
C LEU A 110 -4.78 -10.55 2.52
N ALA A 111 -3.83 -9.68 2.17
CA ALA A 111 -2.40 -10.02 2.06
C ALA A 111 -1.87 -10.78 3.29
N PHE A 112 -2.31 -10.42 4.49
CA PHE A 112 -1.96 -11.13 5.72
C PHE A 112 -2.35 -12.62 5.67
N GLU A 113 -3.58 -12.91 5.25
CA GLU A 113 -4.10 -14.27 5.23
C GLU A 113 -3.40 -15.11 4.16
N CYS A 114 -3.19 -14.53 2.98
CA CYS A 114 -2.46 -15.17 1.89
C CYS A 114 -1.01 -15.48 2.29
N TYR A 115 -0.32 -14.51 2.87
CA TYR A 115 1.06 -14.65 3.33
C TYR A 115 1.21 -15.74 4.41
N ARG A 116 0.32 -15.76 5.42
CA ARG A 116 0.32 -16.81 6.45
C ARG A 116 0.01 -18.19 5.90
N LYS A 117 -1.04 -18.29 5.07
CA LYS A 117 -1.52 -19.57 4.57
C LYS A 117 -0.50 -20.23 3.63
N GLU A 118 0.13 -19.44 2.77
CA GLU A 118 1.03 -19.95 1.74
C GLU A 118 2.42 -20.27 2.30
N LEU A 119 2.97 -19.37 3.13
CA LEU A 119 4.35 -19.46 3.61
C LEU A 119 4.46 -19.90 5.09
N GLY A 120 3.34 -20.17 5.76
CA GLY A 120 3.32 -20.68 7.13
C GLY A 120 3.80 -19.66 8.17
N ILE A 121 3.66 -18.36 7.88
CA ILE A 121 4.15 -17.29 8.75
C ILE A 121 3.36 -17.27 10.07
N PRO A 122 4.05 -17.23 11.24
CA PRO A 122 3.39 -17.12 12.53
C PRO A 122 2.57 -15.84 12.66
N GLN A 123 1.45 -15.90 13.38
CA GLN A 123 0.58 -14.74 13.58
C GLN A 123 1.30 -13.57 14.25
N GLU A 124 2.25 -13.85 15.15
CA GLU A 124 3.05 -12.80 15.79
C GLU A 124 4.01 -12.06 14.84
N GLN A 125 4.25 -12.56 13.63
CA GLN A 125 5.10 -11.88 12.65
C GLN A 125 4.32 -10.98 11.67
N ILE A 126 3.00 -10.84 11.85
CA ILE A 126 2.17 -10.01 10.97
C ILE A 126 1.29 -9.13 11.83
N TRP A 127 1.35 -7.82 11.58
CA TRP A 127 0.69 -6.86 12.44
C TRP A 127 -0.07 -5.78 11.69
N LEU A 128 -1.22 -5.43 12.26
CA LEU A 128 -1.98 -4.24 11.94
C LEU A 128 -1.98 -3.32 13.17
N PHE A 129 -1.61 -2.05 12.98
CA PHE A 129 -1.70 -1.04 14.02
C PHE A 129 -2.56 0.12 13.55
N ASP A 130 -3.47 0.59 14.41
CA ASP A 130 -4.21 1.81 14.16
C ASP A 130 -4.69 2.47 15.47
N ASN A 131 -5.26 3.64 15.31
CA ASN A 131 -5.96 4.39 16.34
C ASN A 131 -7.24 5.04 15.81
N ASN A 132 -7.86 4.43 14.80
CA ASN A 132 -9.15 4.85 14.25
C ASN A 132 -10.27 4.15 15.05
N PRO A 133 -11.38 4.85 15.38
CA PRO A 133 -12.42 4.28 16.24
C PRO A 133 -13.15 3.06 15.65
N ASP A 134 -13.34 3.01 14.33
CA ASP A 134 -14.32 2.11 13.73
C ASP A 134 -13.76 1.29 12.55
N GLY A 135 -12.88 1.87 11.74
CA GLY A 135 -12.55 1.30 10.42
C GLY A 135 -11.75 0.00 10.46
N PHE A 136 -10.92 -0.20 11.47
CA PHE A 136 -9.91 -1.27 11.49
C PHE A 136 -10.30 -2.48 12.32
N ILE A 137 -11.35 -2.34 13.14
CA ILE A 137 -11.95 -3.46 13.85
C ILE A 137 -12.66 -4.31 12.79
N GLY A 138 -11.99 -5.37 12.30
CA GLY A 138 -12.47 -6.20 11.19
C GLY A 138 -11.53 -6.30 9.98
N MET A 139 -10.33 -5.69 10.04
CA MET A 139 -9.32 -5.77 8.97
C MET A 139 -8.18 -6.75 9.24
N ASP A 140 -8.31 -7.55 10.29
CA ASP A 140 -7.34 -8.56 10.69
C ASP A 140 -7.46 -9.86 9.85
N TYR A 141 -8.63 -10.14 9.27
CA TYR A 141 -8.90 -11.27 8.37
C TYR A 141 -10.15 -11.03 7.52
N SER A 142 -10.46 -11.89 6.55
CA SER A 142 -11.64 -11.78 5.68
C SER A 142 -12.75 -12.76 6.07
N THR A 143 -13.93 -12.64 5.47
CA THR A 143 -15.00 -13.65 5.56
C THR A 143 -14.91 -14.72 4.47
N HIS A 144 -13.82 -14.74 3.69
CA HIS A 144 -13.68 -15.66 2.56
C HIS A 144 -13.67 -17.14 3.04
N PRO A 145 -14.44 -18.06 2.44
CA PRO A 145 -14.54 -19.45 2.91
C PRO A 145 -13.22 -20.24 2.92
N ALA A 146 -12.27 -19.86 2.06
CA ALA A 146 -10.94 -20.48 1.99
C ALA A 146 -9.89 -19.79 2.87
N TYR A 147 -10.20 -18.66 3.48
CA TYR A 147 -9.35 -17.92 4.40
C TYR A 147 -10.14 -17.65 5.69
N GLY A 148 -9.77 -16.63 6.47
CA GLY A 148 -10.47 -16.23 7.67
C GLY A 148 -9.58 -16.21 8.90
N GLU A 149 -10.22 -16.31 10.08
CA GLU A 149 -9.61 -16.08 11.39
C GLU A 149 -8.35 -16.93 11.65
N GLU A 150 -8.29 -18.16 11.12
CA GLU A 150 -7.11 -19.03 11.21
C GLU A 150 -5.83 -18.35 10.69
N TYR A 151 -5.97 -17.48 9.69
CA TYR A 151 -4.88 -16.76 9.04
C TYR A 151 -4.90 -15.25 9.35
N ALA A 152 -5.53 -14.84 10.45
CA ALA A 152 -5.60 -13.43 10.86
C ALA A 152 -4.24 -12.78 11.17
N SER A 153 -4.12 -11.46 11.06
CA SER A 153 -2.98 -10.73 11.64
C SER A 153 -3.08 -10.64 13.17
N SER A 154 -1.96 -10.29 13.83
CA SER A 154 -2.02 -9.65 15.13
C SER A 154 -2.49 -8.20 14.96
N SER A 155 -3.21 -7.64 15.92
CA SER A 155 -3.73 -6.26 15.81
C SER A 155 -3.57 -5.47 17.10
N TYR A 156 -3.25 -4.18 16.97
CA TYR A 156 -3.23 -3.22 18.06
C TYR A 156 -4.08 -2.00 17.72
N HIS A 157 -5.19 -1.85 18.43
CA HIS A 157 -6.13 -0.74 18.28
C HIS A 157 -5.96 0.22 19.45
N ALA A 158 -5.46 1.43 19.19
CA ALA A 158 -5.08 2.39 20.22
C ALA A 158 -6.16 3.43 20.55
N TYR A 159 -7.27 3.51 19.79
CA TYR A 159 -8.25 4.58 19.94
C TYR A 159 -8.75 4.73 21.40
N PRO A 160 -8.88 5.95 21.95
CA PRO A 160 -8.68 7.27 21.33
C PRO A 160 -7.23 7.83 21.45
N ARG A 161 -6.22 6.97 21.59
CA ARG A 161 -4.82 7.41 21.75
C ARG A 161 -4.24 7.96 20.44
N SER A 162 -3.18 8.75 20.57
CA SER A 162 -2.50 9.42 19.44
C SER A 162 -1.68 8.48 18.57
N ASP A 163 -1.26 8.97 17.40
CA ASP A 163 -0.35 8.27 16.47
C ASP A 163 0.97 7.91 17.15
N MET A 164 1.36 8.67 18.18
CA MET A 164 2.54 8.36 18.99
C MET A 164 2.40 7.11 19.84
N HIS A 165 1.19 6.72 20.22
CA HIS A 165 0.97 5.44 20.90
C HIS A 165 1.04 4.28 19.91
N VAL A 166 0.51 4.46 18.70
CA VAL A 166 0.67 3.51 17.59
C VAL A 166 2.15 3.29 17.27
N ALA A 167 2.92 4.36 17.07
CA ALA A 167 4.35 4.29 16.79
C ALA A 167 5.15 3.62 17.93
N ARG A 168 4.76 3.84 19.19
CA ARG A 168 5.39 3.16 20.34
C ARG A 168 5.06 1.67 20.38
N ALA A 169 3.80 1.30 20.14
CA ALA A 169 3.38 -0.10 20.10
C ALA A 169 4.05 -0.85 18.95
N LEU A 170 4.14 -0.23 17.77
CA LEU A 170 4.92 -0.76 16.66
C LEU A 170 6.37 -0.99 17.06
N ALA A 171 7.04 0.00 17.67
CA ALA A 171 8.43 -0.15 18.08
C ALA A 171 8.64 -1.31 19.08
N GLN A 172 7.68 -1.52 19.99
CA GLN A 172 7.69 -2.65 20.92
C GLN A 172 7.50 -4.00 20.20
N ALA A 173 6.55 -4.06 19.27
CA ALA A 173 6.33 -5.26 18.47
C ALA A 173 7.53 -5.60 17.58
N MET A 174 8.18 -4.58 17.01
CA MET A 174 9.43 -4.74 16.27
C MET A 174 10.52 -5.42 17.10
N ASP A 175 10.67 -5.03 18.36
CA ASP A 175 11.69 -5.58 19.28
C ASP A 175 11.33 -6.97 19.81
N GLN A 176 10.03 -7.27 19.94
CA GLN A 176 9.56 -8.49 20.59
C GLN A 176 9.30 -9.62 19.59
N TYR A 177 8.70 -9.31 18.45
CA TYR A 177 8.13 -10.32 17.55
C TYR A 177 8.78 -10.33 16.17
N HIS A 178 9.58 -9.32 15.83
CA HIS A 178 10.26 -9.20 14.55
C HIS A 178 9.33 -9.38 13.32
N PRO A 179 8.21 -8.63 13.21
CA PRO A 179 7.25 -8.83 12.13
C PRO A 179 7.80 -8.56 10.74
N SER A 180 7.45 -9.45 9.79
CA SER A 180 7.84 -9.35 8.38
C SER A 180 6.78 -8.70 7.48
N LEU A 181 5.54 -8.58 7.94
CA LEU A 181 4.52 -7.80 7.24
C LEU A 181 3.73 -6.93 8.21
N VAL A 182 3.79 -5.62 8.02
CA VAL A 182 3.21 -4.63 8.93
C VAL A 182 2.36 -3.64 8.15
N LEU A 183 1.13 -3.39 8.62
CA LEU A 183 0.34 -2.21 8.26
C LEU A 183 0.21 -1.30 9.47
N VAL A 184 0.37 0.00 9.25
CA VAL A 184 0.14 1.04 10.24
C VAL A 184 -0.77 2.10 9.65
N ASN A 185 -1.85 2.43 10.34
CA ASN A 185 -2.65 3.61 10.04
C ASN A 185 -2.42 4.70 11.09
N LEU A 186 -2.11 5.91 10.65
CA LEU A 186 -1.94 7.10 11.47
C LEU A 186 -3.16 8.02 11.26
N PHE A 187 -4.10 7.98 12.21
CA PHE A 187 -5.44 8.58 12.08
C PHE A 187 -5.51 10.08 12.39
N GLU A 188 -4.52 10.68 13.06
CA GLU A 188 -4.70 12.03 13.61
C GLU A 188 -4.93 13.11 12.55
N VAL A 189 -4.39 12.95 11.35
CA VAL A 189 -4.63 13.86 10.22
C VAL A 189 -6.10 13.85 9.82
N ASP A 190 -6.67 12.67 9.56
CA ASP A 190 -8.08 12.54 9.24
C ASP A 190 -8.98 13.11 10.38
N ARG A 191 -8.68 12.76 11.63
CA ARG A 191 -9.40 13.29 12.80
C ARG A 191 -9.43 14.81 12.85
N MET A 192 -8.29 15.47 12.64
CA MET A 192 -8.20 16.94 12.65
C MET A 192 -8.95 17.55 11.46
N GLY A 193 -8.93 16.87 10.31
CA GLY A 193 -9.72 17.25 9.14
C GLY A 193 -11.22 17.30 9.46
N HIS A 194 -11.78 16.22 10.01
CA HIS A 194 -13.19 16.17 10.39
C HIS A 194 -13.58 17.18 11.49
N GLN A 195 -12.64 17.61 12.32
CA GLN A 195 -12.85 18.65 13.34
C GLN A 195 -12.78 20.08 12.80
N GLU A 196 -12.54 20.26 11.50
CA GLU A 196 -12.33 21.57 10.86
C GLU A 196 -11.15 22.35 11.47
N ASN A 197 -10.19 21.64 12.07
CA ASN A 197 -9.04 22.23 12.74
C ASN A 197 -7.83 22.27 11.80
N TRP A 198 -7.70 23.35 11.03
CA TRP A 198 -6.64 23.48 10.02
C TRP A 198 -5.22 23.49 10.63
N GLU A 199 -5.00 24.23 11.70
CA GLU A 199 -3.69 24.26 12.36
C GLU A 199 -3.32 22.88 12.92
N GLY A 200 -4.29 22.20 13.56
CA GLY A 200 -4.13 20.83 14.03
C GLY A 200 -3.91 19.82 12.89
N TYR A 201 -4.53 20.03 11.73
CA TYR A 201 -4.36 19.21 10.54
C TYR A 201 -2.91 19.27 10.04
N LEU A 202 -2.35 20.47 9.86
CA LEU A 202 -0.96 20.65 9.44
C LEU A 202 0.04 20.12 10.47
N GLU A 203 -0.22 20.36 11.76
CA GLU A 203 0.57 19.80 12.86
C GLU A 203 0.54 18.25 12.85
N ALA A 204 -0.61 17.65 12.58
CA ALA A 204 -0.74 16.19 12.47
C ALA A 204 0.04 15.63 11.27
N ILE A 205 0.05 16.31 10.12
CA ILE A 205 0.88 15.91 8.97
C ILE A 205 2.36 15.89 9.36
N ARG A 206 2.87 16.97 9.97
CA ARG A 206 4.27 17.05 10.44
C ARG A 206 4.61 15.99 11.49
N ARG A 207 3.64 15.64 12.34
CA ARG A 207 3.80 14.58 13.33
C ARG A 207 3.90 13.21 12.67
N ALA A 208 3.06 12.93 11.69
CA ALA A 208 3.09 11.69 10.92
C ALA A 208 4.40 11.56 10.10
N ASP A 209 4.86 12.63 9.46
CA ASP A 209 6.16 12.72 8.79
C ASP A 209 7.33 12.33 9.73
N ALA A 210 7.38 12.94 10.92
CA ALA A 210 8.38 12.63 11.93
C ALA A 210 8.27 11.19 12.48
N ILE A 211 7.06 10.63 12.58
CA ILE A 211 6.82 9.23 12.96
C ILE A 211 7.42 8.29 11.92
N VAL A 212 7.08 8.49 10.65
CA VAL A 212 7.57 7.66 9.54
C VAL A 212 9.10 7.70 9.50
N TYR A 213 9.69 8.89 9.61
CA TYR A 213 11.14 9.02 9.65
C TYR A 213 11.75 8.25 10.82
N ARG A 214 11.22 8.42 12.04
CA ARG A 214 11.68 7.68 13.22
C ARG A 214 11.58 6.16 13.04
N ILE A 215 10.52 5.67 12.40
CA ILE A 215 10.35 4.24 12.08
C ILE A 215 11.43 3.80 11.10
N TRP A 216 11.69 4.56 10.04
CA TRP A 216 12.79 4.27 9.10
C TRP A 216 14.16 4.23 9.80
N LYS A 217 14.44 5.19 10.70
CA LYS A 217 15.68 5.17 11.50
C LYS A 217 15.78 3.92 12.39
N LYS A 218 14.65 3.41 12.91
CA LYS A 218 14.62 2.15 13.66
C LYS A 218 14.84 0.94 12.75
N ILE A 219 14.17 0.88 11.59
CA ILE A 219 14.38 -0.17 10.57
C ILE A 219 15.86 -0.26 10.20
N GLN A 220 16.51 0.88 9.96
CA GLN A 220 17.92 0.95 9.62
C GLN A 220 18.87 0.80 10.82
N ALA A 221 18.34 0.55 12.03
CA ALA A 221 19.10 0.47 13.27
C ALA A 221 20.12 1.62 13.42
N ASP A 222 19.67 2.86 13.18
CA ASP A 222 20.54 4.02 13.23
C ASP A 222 20.79 4.46 14.69
N THR A 223 21.91 4.00 15.23
CA THR A 223 22.35 4.33 16.60
C THR A 223 22.79 5.78 16.76
N THR A 224 23.07 6.49 15.67
CA THR A 224 23.37 7.94 15.72
C THR A 224 22.09 8.76 15.93
N PHE A 225 20.96 8.27 15.43
CA PHE A 225 19.65 8.87 15.67
C PHE A 225 19.09 8.50 17.05
N ASN A 226 19.20 7.24 17.45
CA ASN A 226 18.82 6.78 18.78
C ASN A 226 19.65 5.56 19.19
N PRO A 227 20.43 5.60 20.28
CA PRO A 227 21.31 4.51 20.68
C PRO A 227 20.57 3.20 21.02
N ALA A 228 19.25 3.24 21.25
CA ALA A 228 18.43 2.04 21.43
C ALA A 228 18.15 1.30 20.11
N PHE A 229 18.30 1.94 18.95
CA PHE A 229 18.05 1.35 17.63
C PHE A 229 19.25 0.52 17.18
N ARG A 230 19.40 -0.67 17.77
CA ARG A 230 20.56 -1.56 17.55
C ARG A 230 20.22 -2.90 16.90
N ASP A 231 18.94 -3.22 16.78
CA ASP A 231 18.49 -4.47 16.16
C ASP A 231 18.57 -4.37 14.63
N THR A 232 19.50 -5.10 14.05
CA THR A 232 19.78 -5.09 12.61
C THR A 232 18.89 -6.02 11.80
N THR A 233 17.89 -6.68 12.41
CA THR A 233 17.02 -7.66 11.74
C THR A 233 16.37 -7.10 10.46
N TYR A 234 16.01 -5.82 10.47
CA TYR A 234 15.34 -5.14 9.35
C TYR A 234 16.26 -4.40 8.39
N ARG A 235 17.50 -4.12 8.82
CA ARG A 235 18.40 -3.23 8.09
C ARG A 235 18.72 -3.84 6.73
N ASP A 236 18.62 -3.01 5.69
CA ASP A 236 18.89 -3.39 4.29
C ASP A 236 18.05 -4.57 3.76
N LYS A 237 16.97 -4.93 4.46
CA LYS A 237 16.08 -6.06 4.14
C LYS A 237 14.60 -5.70 4.18
N THR A 238 14.29 -4.41 4.40
CA THR A 238 12.92 -3.93 4.56
C THR A 238 12.58 -2.94 3.48
N THR A 239 11.44 -3.18 2.83
CA THR A 239 10.77 -2.19 2.00
C THR A 239 9.73 -1.45 2.85
N LEU A 240 9.86 -0.13 2.93
CA LEU A 240 8.90 0.77 3.55
C LEU A 240 8.09 1.47 2.46
N ILE A 241 6.77 1.31 2.50
CA ILE A 241 5.82 2.00 1.63
C ILE A 241 5.07 3.01 2.50
N VAL A 242 4.99 4.26 2.04
CA VAL A 242 4.27 5.35 2.70
C VAL A 242 3.26 5.92 1.71
N THR A 243 1.99 5.96 2.12
CA THR A 243 0.89 6.45 1.29
C THR A 243 -0.18 7.12 2.15
N THR A 244 -1.24 7.57 1.50
CA THR A 244 -2.52 7.89 2.13
C THR A 244 -3.61 7.03 1.51
N ASP A 245 -4.71 6.81 2.24
CA ASP A 245 -5.85 6.00 1.82
C ASP A 245 -6.86 6.80 0.99
N HIS A 246 -7.01 8.08 1.33
CA HIS A 246 -7.74 9.05 0.55
C HIS A 246 -7.20 10.46 0.84
N GLY A 247 -7.38 11.34 -0.14
CA GLY A 247 -7.23 12.76 0.09
C GLY A 247 -8.48 13.39 0.71
N ARG A 248 -8.67 14.68 0.49
CA ARG A 248 -9.83 15.45 0.97
C ARG A 248 -10.22 16.48 -0.08
N ARG A 249 -11.50 16.88 -0.11
CA ARG A 249 -12.02 17.82 -1.13
C ARG A 249 -11.27 19.14 -1.09
N ASP A 250 -11.09 19.80 -2.22
CA ASP A 250 -10.50 21.14 -2.28
C ASP A 250 -11.42 22.23 -1.68
N ASP A 251 -10.89 23.45 -1.51
CA ASP A 251 -11.61 24.53 -0.83
C ASP A 251 -12.80 25.07 -1.64
N MET A 252 -12.75 25.04 -2.97
CA MET A 252 -13.89 25.40 -3.82
C MET A 252 -15.03 24.39 -3.69
N HIS A 253 -14.67 23.16 -3.37
CA HIS A 253 -15.58 22.06 -3.10
C HIS A 253 -15.57 21.77 -1.59
N GLY A 254 -15.96 22.71 -0.74
CA GLY A 254 -16.34 22.41 0.66
C GLY A 254 -15.22 21.98 1.61
N GLY A 255 -13.95 22.13 1.20
CA GLY A 255 -12.79 22.16 2.08
C GLY A 255 -12.36 20.82 2.66
N PHE A 256 -11.24 20.87 3.38
CA PHE A 256 -10.49 19.69 3.82
C PHE A 256 -11.31 18.81 4.75
N LYS A 257 -12.34 19.33 5.42
CA LYS A 257 -13.13 18.54 6.36
C LYS A 257 -13.83 17.32 5.77
N ASN A 258 -14.05 17.31 4.46
CA ASN A 258 -14.82 16.29 3.76
C ASN A 258 -13.96 15.47 2.81
N HIS A 259 -14.32 14.19 2.63
CA HIS A 259 -13.81 13.29 1.60
C HIS A 259 -14.99 12.51 0.99
N SER A 260 -14.79 11.26 0.56
CA SER A 260 -15.83 10.40 -0.05
C SER A 260 -16.33 10.80 -1.45
N MET A 261 -15.65 11.72 -2.13
CA MET A 261 -16.04 12.23 -3.45
C MET A 261 -15.08 11.76 -4.56
N ARG A 262 -15.51 11.90 -5.82
CA ARG A 262 -14.75 11.46 -7.00
C ARG A 262 -13.81 12.54 -7.57
N ASP A 263 -13.68 13.68 -6.91
CA ASP A 263 -12.77 14.75 -7.31
C ASP A 263 -11.30 14.40 -7.07
N ARG A 264 -10.41 15.16 -7.72
CA ARG A 264 -8.95 14.99 -7.63
C ARG A 264 -8.45 15.14 -6.20
N GLY A 265 -8.99 16.10 -5.43
CA GLY A 265 -8.58 16.33 -4.04
C GLY A 265 -8.77 15.09 -3.16
N CYS A 266 -9.85 14.33 -3.36
CA CYS A 266 -10.10 13.08 -2.64
C CYS A 266 -9.31 11.88 -3.17
N ARG A 267 -8.91 11.89 -4.44
CA ARG A 267 -8.40 10.71 -5.15
C ARG A 267 -6.90 10.70 -5.37
N ASP A 268 -6.27 11.87 -5.47
CA ASP A 268 -4.85 12.01 -5.70
C ASP A 268 -4.14 11.73 -4.37
N LEU A 269 -3.24 10.76 -4.37
CA LEU A 269 -2.57 10.28 -3.16
C LEU A 269 -1.07 10.48 -3.29
N MET A 270 -0.41 10.79 -2.16
CA MET A 270 1.05 10.64 -2.09
C MET A 270 1.43 9.17 -2.06
N PHE A 271 2.55 8.83 -2.69
CA PHE A 271 3.13 7.49 -2.62
C PHE A 271 4.66 7.58 -2.64
N LEU A 272 5.30 6.90 -1.69
CA LEU A 272 6.74 6.73 -1.58
C LEU A 272 7.05 5.28 -1.21
N ALA A 273 8.00 4.67 -1.90
CA ALA A 273 8.62 3.42 -1.49
C ALA A 273 10.14 3.61 -1.32
N VAL A 274 10.71 3.06 -0.26
CA VAL A 274 12.16 3.00 0.00
C VAL A 274 12.53 1.58 0.45
N GLY A 275 13.64 1.03 -0.04
CA GLY A 275 14.02 -0.34 0.28
C GLY A 275 15.15 -0.86 -0.60
N PRO A 276 15.70 -2.06 -0.30
CA PRO A 276 16.84 -2.61 -1.02
C PRO A 276 16.54 -2.97 -2.48
N ASP A 277 15.27 -3.22 -2.81
CA ASP A 277 14.82 -3.57 -4.16
C ASP A 277 14.06 -2.42 -4.84
N ILE A 278 14.08 -1.21 -4.25
CA ILE A 278 13.40 -0.03 -4.80
C ILE A 278 14.44 0.89 -5.45
N LYS A 279 14.15 1.39 -6.66
CA LYS A 279 15.00 2.38 -7.33
C LYS A 279 15.11 3.65 -6.48
N ALA A 280 16.33 4.11 -6.24
CA ALA A 280 16.58 5.35 -5.51
C ALA A 280 16.43 6.58 -6.42
N ASP A 281 16.15 7.73 -5.81
CA ASP A 281 16.00 9.05 -6.45
C ASP A 281 15.18 9.03 -7.76
N THR A 282 14.07 8.31 -7.76
CA THR A 282 13.27 8.06 -8.97
C THR A 282 11.85 8.61 -8.84
N VAL A 283 11.35 9.22 -9.92
CA VAL A 283 9.96 9.66 -10.06
C VAL A 283 9.31 8.87 -11.17
N ILE A 284 8.20 8.20 -10.87
CA ILE A 284 7.40 7.46 -11.85
C ILE A 284 6.11 8.23 -12.15
N GLU A 285 5.88 8.51 -13.42
CA GLU A 285 4.68 9.18 -13.92
C GLU A 285 3.60 8.19 -14.40
N THR A 286 3.99 6.91 -14.59
CA THR A 286 3.02 5.85 -14.90
C THR A 286 1.98 5.78 -13.80
N ARG A 287 0.72 5.62 -14.20
CA ARG A 287 -0.39 5.57 -13.25
C ARG A 287 -0.23 4.38 -12.30
N GLY A 288 -0.34 4.65 -11.00
CA GLY A 288 -0.56 3.64 -9.96
C GLY A 288 -1.91 3.85 -9.26
N ASP A 289 -2.40 2.80 -8.62
CA ASP A 289 -3.63 2.81 -7.83
C ASP A 289 -3.40 2.09 -6.48
N GLN A 290 -4.16 2.45 -5.46
CA GLN A 290 -4.03 1.82 -4.13
C GLN A 290 -4.19 0.29 -4.19
N ILE A 291 -4.97 -0.25 -5.14
CA ILE A 291 -5.13 -1.71 -5.31
C ILE A 291 -3.83 -2.40 -5.78
N ASP A 292 -2.89 -1.65 -6.35
CA ASP A 292 -1.61 -2.18 -6.81
C ASP A 292 -0.65 -2.49 -5.62
N ILE A 293 -0.93 -1.94 -4.44
CA ILE A 293 -0.10 -2.10 -3.24
C ILE A 293 -0.08 -3.56 -2.80
N GLY A 294 -1.23 -4.22 -2.65
CA GLY A 294 -1.32 -5.62 -2.21
C GLY A 294 -0.57 -6.57 -3.13
N SER A 295 -0.76 -6.44 -4.44
CA SER A 295 -0.04 -7.22 -5.46
C SER A 295 1.47 -7.01 -5.40
N THR A 296 1.90 -5.78 -5.14
CA THR A 296 3.33 -5.44 -5.01
C THR A 296 3.94 -5.99 -3.73
N ILE A 297 3.21 -5.99 -2.61
CA ILE A 297 3.64 -6.64 -1.36
C ILE A 297 3.80 -8.14 -1.57
N ALA A 298 2.83 -8.77 -2.24
CA ALA A 298 2.83 -10.20 -2.56
C ALA A 298 4.04 -10.58 -3.42
N GLU A 299 4.34 -9.77 -4.43
CA GLU A 299 5.52 -9.91 -5.28
C GLU A 299 6.83 -9.82 -4.48
N LEU A 300 7.00 -8.80 -3.62
CA LEU A 300 8.22 -8.61 -2.84
C LEU A 300 8.47 -9.76 -1.85
N LEU A 301 7.41 -10.21 -1.17
CA LEU A 301 7.49 -11.27 -0.14
C LEU A 301 7.35 -12.69 -0.70
N GLY A 302 7.07 -12.85 -1.99
CA GLY A 302 7.02 -14.15 -2.67
C GLY A 302 5.81 -15.01 -2.30
N PHE A 303 4.62 -14.42 -2.18
CA PHE A 303 3.36 -15.15 -2.04
C PHE A 303 2.32 -14.69 -3.09
N SER A 304 1.20 -15.39 -3.21
CA SER A 304 0.15 -15.04 -4.17
C SER A 304 -1.03 -14.30 -3.53
N LEU A 305 -1.52 -13.26 -4.21
CA LEU A 305 -2.77 -12.58 -3.86
C LEU A 305 -3.83 -12.86 -4.94
N PRO A 306 -4.52 -14.02 -4.87
CA PRO A 306 -5.17 -14.63 -6.03
C PRO A 306 -6.38 -13.88 -6.59
N LEU A 307 -7.03 -13.05 -5.77
CA LEU A 307 -8.19 -12.26 -6.20
C LEU A 307 -7.81 -10.81 -6.55
N ALA A 308 -6.54 -10.43 -6.40
CA ALA A 308 -6.11 -9.06 -6.65
C ALA A 308 -6.40 -8.62 -8.08
N GLN A 309 -6.90 -7.40 -8.21
CA GLN A 309 -7.13 -6.72 -9.48
C GLN A 309 -6.02 -5.71 -9.80
N GLY A 310 -5.28 -5.30 -8.76
CA GLY A 310 -4.12 -4.43 -8.91
C GLY A 310 -2.94 -5.15 -9.55
N ARG A 311 -2.12 -4.39 -10.28
CA ARG A 311 -0.88 -4.86 -10.88
C ARG A 311 0.27 -4.77 -9.87
N VAL A 312 1.37 -5.43 -10.18
CA VAL A 312 2.65 -5.11 -9.53
C VAL A 312 3.12 -3.75 -10.05
N LEU A 313 3.57 -2.89 -9.15
CA LEU A 313 4.25 -1.62 -9.46
C LEU A 313 5.70 -1.87 -9.85
N ASP A 314 5.93 -2.62 -10.92
CA ASP A 314 7.25 -3.08 -11.35
C ASP A 314 8.21 -1.94 -11.76
N GLU A 315 7.67 -0.78 -12.13
CA GLU A 315 8.47 0.36 -12.56
C GLU A 315 9.36 0.91 -11.44
N MET A 316 8.97 0.74 -10.17
CA MET A 316 9.79 1.16 -9.02
C MET A 316 10.81 0.11 -8.58
N LEU A 317 10.69 -1.13 -9.07
CA LEU A 317 11.52 -2.24 -8.61
C LEU A 317 12.84 -2.32 -9.37
N ILE A 318 13.91 -2.67 -8.66
CA ILE A 318 15.17 -3.08 -9.25
C ILE A 318 14.98 -4.52 -9.73
N VAL A 319 15.11 -4.74 -11.04
CA VAL A 319 14.91 -6.07 -11.63
C VAL A 319 15.98 -7.03 -11.10
N PRO A 320 15.60 -8.14 -10.43
CA PRO A 320 16.57 -9.12 -9.97
C PRO A 320 17.27 -9.81 -11.15
N PRO A 321 18.57 -10.13 -11.05
CA PRO A 321 19.28 -10.86 -12.10
C PRO A 321 18.56 -12.17 -12.48
N GLY A 322 18.24 -12.35 -13.77
CA GLY A 322 17.58 -13.56 -14.29
C GLY A 322 16.06 -13.44 -14.52
N LYS A 323 15.43 -12.32 -14.17
CA LYS A 323 14.01 -12.07 -14.46
C LYS A 323 13.76 -11.40 -15.82
N ASP A 324 14.82 -10.91 -16.47
CA ASP A 324 14.77 -10.10 -17.70
C ASP A 324 14.74 -10.92 -19.02
N GLU A 325 14.69 -12.26 -18.98
CA GLU A 325 14.80 -13.08 -20.21
C GLU A 325 13.47 -13.46 -20.88
N SER A 326 12.30 -12.98 -20.42
CA SER A 326 11.00 -13.41 -21.01
C SER A 326 10.07 -12.32 -21.56
N ASN A 327 10.39 -11.02 -21.44
CA ASN A 327 9.51 -9.94 -21.96
C ASN A 327 10.10 -9.14 -23.14
N GLY A 328 11.11 -9.68 -23.81
CA GLY A 328 11.76 -9.09 -24.97
C GLY A 328 11.11 -9.36 -26.33
N GLU A 329 9.78 -9.48 -26.45
CA GLU A 329 9.08 -9.40 -27.74
C GLU A 329 7.75 -8.65 -27.57
N VAL A 330 7.83 -7.32 -27.45
CA VAL A 330 6.72 -6.48 -27.89
C VAL A 330 6.80 -6.41 -29.40
N GLU A 331 6.12 -7.34 -30.09
CA GLU A 331 5.81 -7.17 -31.50
C GLU A 331 5.13 -5.81 -31.68
N SER A 332 5.80 -4.90 -32.38
CA SER A 332 5.22 -3.67 -32.89
C SER A 332 4.13 -4.01 -33.91
N ARG A 333 2.91 -4.29 -33.45
CA ARG A 333 1.73 -4.25 -34.30
C ARG A 333 1.36 -2.79 -34.55
N ALA A 334 1.98 -2.23 -35.58
CA ALA A 334 1.48 -1.06 -36.25
C ALA A 334 0.03 -1.32 -36.68
N VAL A 335 -0.93 -0.73 -35.96
CA VAL A 335 -2.31 -0.63 -36.42
C VAL A 335 -2.30 0.39 -37.55
N SER A 336 -2.22 -0.08 -38.79
CA SER A 336 -2.52 0.72 -39.97
C SER A 336 -4.03 1.00 -40.01
N SER A 337 -4.50 2.00 -39.28
CA SER A 337 -5.80 2.60 -39.55
C SER A 337 -5.65 3.54 -40.73
N GLY A 338 -6.10 3.07 -41.89
CA GLY A 338 -6.19 3.87 -43.10
C GLY A 338 -7.10 5.08 -42.88
N TRP A 339 -6.50 6.25 -42.80
CA TRP A 339 -7.19 7.54 -42.91
C TRP A 339 -6.79 8.19 -44.23
N HIS A 340 -7.77 8.39 -45.10
CA HIS A 340 -7.62 9.11 -46.37
C HIS A 340 -7.88 10.62 -46.15
N PRO A 341 -6.98 11.52 -46.60
CA PRO A 341 -7.28 12.94 -46.66
C PRO A 341 -7.97 13.27 -48.01
N GLY A 342 -9.20 13.74 -47.94
CA GLY A 342 -9.90 14.45 -49.03
C GLY A 342 -9.75 15.98 -48.90
N PRO A 343 -9.88 16.75 -49.99
CA PRO A 343 -9.03 17.93 -50.19
C PRO A 343 -9.57 19.25 -49.64
N ASN A 344 -8.59 20.06 -49.27
CA ASN A 344 -8.54 21.50 -49.09
C ASN A 344 -9.64 22.33 -49.81
N ARG A 345 -10.34 23.18 -49.05
CA ARG A 345 -10.86 24.47 -49.53
C ARG A 345 -10.64 25.56 -48.49
N SER A 346 -9.87 26.55 -48.88
CA SER A 346 -9.69 27.85 -48.23
C SER A 346 -11.01 28.61 -48.14
N LEU A 347 -11.14 29.47 -47.13
CA LEU A 347 -11.63 30.84 -47.29
C LEU A 347 -11.17 31.67 -46.08
N MET A 348 -10.24 32.58 -46.38
CA MET A 348 -10.09 33.84 -45.65
C MET A 348 -11.31 34.72 -45.95
N ASP A 349 -11.74 35.50 -44.96
CA ASP A 349 -12.14 36.93 -45.05
C ASP A 349 -12.49 37.37 -43.61
N GLU A 350 -11.63 38.17 -42.99
CA GLU A 350 -11.80 39.61 -42.79
C GLU A 350 -13.07 40.01 -41.99
N VAL A 351 -12.88 40.55 -40.78
CA VAL A 351 -13.34 41.88 -40.39
C VAL A 351 -12.42 42.41 -39.28
N ARG A 352 -12.02 43.67 -39.44
CA ARG A 352 -11.12 44.44 -38.58
C ARG A 352 -11.83 45.73 -38.16
N VAL A 353 -11.49 46.25 -36.98
CA VAL A 353 -11.68 47.64 -36.46
C VAL A 353 -13.13 47.96 -36.02
N THR A 354 -13.42 48.51 -34.84
CA THR A 354 -12.91 49.78 -34.26
C THR A 354 -12.94 49.84 -32.73
N ASP A 355 -11.85 50.38 -32.16
CA ASP A 355 -11.84 51.16 -30.91
C ASP A 355 -12.62 52.47 -31.10
N THR A 356 -13.44 52.85 -30.13
CA THR A 356 -13.53 54.24 -29.62
C THR A 356 -14.24 54.30 -28.25
N ASP A 357 -13.56 55.00 -27.35
CA ASP A 357 -14.06 55.91 -26.32
C ASP A 357 -14.62 55.41 -24.97
N ALA A 358 -13.78 55.69 -23.98
CA ALA A 358 -14.04 56.10 -22.61
C ALA A 358 -15.37 56.86 -22.39
N MET A 359 -16.03 56.57 -21.26
CA MET A 359 -16.32 57.57 -20.23
C MET A 359 -16.95 56.94 -18.98
N SER A 360 -16.37 57.31 -17.83
CA SER A 360 -16.94 57.46 -16.49
C SER A 360 -18.45 57.28 -16.31
N ARG A 361 -18.86 56.56 -15.26
CA ARG A 361 -19.47 57.11 -14.03
C ARG A 361 -20.12 56.00 -13.17
N ASP A 362 -19.63 55.94 -11.94
CA ASP A 362 -20.41 55.59 -10.74
C ASP A 362 -21.55 56.62 -10.56
N PRO A 363 -22.72 56.22 -10.02
CA PRO A 363 -22.96 56.59 -8.63
C PRO A 363 -23.79 55.60 -7.78
N SER A 364 -23.47 55.66 -6.48
CA SER A 364 -24.24 55.34 -5.26
C SER A 364 -24.41 53.89 -4.82
#